data_AF-A0A518WRE1-F1
#
_entry.id   AF-A0A518WRE1-F1
#
_cell.length_a   1.000
_cell.length_b   1.000
_cell.length_c   1.000
_cell.angle_alpha   90.00
_cell.angle_beta   90.00
_cell.angle_gamma   90.00
#
_symmetry.space_group_name_H-M   'P 1'
#
loop_
_entity.id
_entity.type
_entity.pdbx_description
1 polymer ?
#
loop_
_entity_poly.entity_id
_entity_poly.type
_entity_poly.pdbx_seq_one_letter_code
_entity_poly.pdbx_strand_id
1 'polypeptide(L)'
;MQADLQVVFPHATELEDFGYTRGCVTDDYYAAAGWGEQPLRYWLDAAEVTRRLGILDAHYGPAGFGRGGRSHTITFDTQPTPAAV
;
A
#
# COMPACT_ATOMS: atom_id res chain seq x y z
N MET A 1 17.14 8.79 16.23
CA MET A 1 17.06 9.51 14.93
C MET A 1 15.72 10.25 14.77
N GLN A 2 14.56 9.59 14.64
CA GLN A 2 13.26 10.31 14.54
C GLN A 2 12.89 11.08 15.82
N ALA A 3 13.03 10.44 16.99
CA ALA A 3 12.75 11.06 18.29
C ALA A 3 13.64 12.30 18.54
N ASP A 4 14.91 12.22 18.12
CA ASP A 4 15.87 13.33 18.25
C ASP A 4 15.56 14.48 17.29
N LEU A 5 14.97 14.19 16.14
CA LEU A 5 14.60 15.18 15.11
C LEU A 5 13.20 15.76 15.31
N GLN A 6 12.38 15.20 16.21
CA GLN A 6 10.96 15.55 16.37
C GLN A 6 10.17 15.54 15.05
N VAL A 7 10.58 14.70 14.10
CA VAL A 7 9.91 14.51 12.81
C VAL A 7 9.45 13.06 12.71
N VAL A 8 8.17 12.87 12.41
CA VAL A 8 7.65 11.58 11.97
C VAL A 8 7.99 11.46 10.49
N PHE A 9 8.94 10.58 10.15
CA PHE A 9 9.09 10.22 8.74
C PHE A 9 7.93 9.30 8.40
N PRO A 10 7.05 9.69 7.46
CA PRO A 10 6.01 8.79 6.99
C PRO A 10 6.65 7.53 6.41
N HIS A 11 6.17 6.36 6.82
CA HIS A 11 6.54 5.13 6.13
C HIS A 11 5.88 5.15 4.74
N ALA A 12 6.57 4.73 3.68
CA ALA A 12 6.13 4.93 2.29
C ALA A 12 4.72 4.39 1.99
N THR A 13 4.27 3.38 2.73
CA THR A 13 2.94 2.76 2.62
C THR A 13 1.85 3.40 3.49
N GLU A 14 2.20 4.32 4.39
CA GLU A 14 1.25 5.06 5.22
C GLU A 14 0.59 6.23 4.47
N LEU A 15 1.24 6.70 3.39
CA LEU A 15 0.76 7.77 2.52
C LEU A 15 0.16 7.26 1.20
N GLU A 16 -0.12 5.95 1.10
CA GLU A 16 -0.81 5.41 -0.06
C GLU A 16 -2.21 6.02 -0.17
N ASP A 17 -2.40 6.82 -1.22
CA ASP A 17 -3.69 7.35 -1.62
C ASP A 17 -4.15 6.65 -2.91
N PHE A 18 -5.33 6.05 -2.85
CA PHE A 18 -5.96 5.36 -3.97
C PHE A 18 -7.15 6.15 -4.55
N GLY A 19 -7.22 7.46 -4.27
CA GLY A 19 -8.30 8.36 -4.67
C GLY A 19 -8.18 8.93 -6.09
N TYR A 20 -7.19 8.53 -6.88
CA TYR A 20 -7.04 9.02 -8.26
C TYR A 20 -8.28 8.71 -9.10
N THR A 21 -8.78 9.72 -9.82
CA THR A 21 -9.79 9.54 -10.86
C THR A 21 -9.41 10.36 -12.08
N ARG A 22 -9.68 9.83 -13.28
CA ARG A 22 -9.42 10.57 -14.52
C ARG A 22 -10.17 11.91 -14.55
N GLY A 23 -9.50 12.92 -15.06
CA GLY A 23 -9.96 14.30 -15.10
C GLY A 23 -9.80 15.04 -13.78
N CYS A 24 -9.15 14.46 -12.77
CA CYS A 24 -8.81 15.18 -11.55
C CYS A 24 -7.62 16.13 -11.77
N VAL A 25 -7.36 17.00 -10.79
CA VAL A 25 -6.27 17.99 -10.84
C VAL A 25 -4.88 17.36 -11.07
N THR A 26 -4.69 16.10 -10.71
CA THR A 26 -3.45 15.38 -11.02
C THR A 26 -3.20 15.30 -12.52
N ASP A 27 -4.24 15.18 -13.34
CA ASP A 27 -4.11 15.16 -14.79
C ASP A 27 -3.64 16.52 -15.33
N ASP A 28 -4.18 17.62 -14.79
CA ASP A 28 -3.75 18.98 -15.11
C ASP A 28 -2.28 19.21 -14.78
N TYR A 29 -1.83 18.77 -13.61
CA TYR A 29 -0.43 18.90 -13.18
C TYR A 29 0.52 18.06 -14.03
N TYR A 30 0.13 16.83 -14.37
CA TYR A 30 0.91 15.95 -15.21
C TYR A 30 1.06 16.51 -16.64
N ALA A 31 -0.02 17.07 -17.20
CA ALA A 31 0.01 17.74 -18.49
C ALA A 31 0.86 19.02 -18.44
N ALA A 32 0.71 19.84 -17.40
CA ALA A 32 1.52 21.05 -17.19
C ALA A 32 3.03 20.76 -17.05
N ALA A 33 3.38 19.58 -16.52
CA ALA A 33 4.76 19.11 -16.45
C ALA A 33 5.34 18.68 -17.81
N GLY A 34 4.53 18.66 -18.88
CA GLY A 34 4.96 18.26 -20.23
C GLY A 34 5.12 16.75 -20.39
N TRP A 35 4.55 15.94 -19.50
CA TRP A 35 4.65 14.47 -19.53
C TRP A 35 3.64 13.79 -20.46
N GLY A 36 2.73 14.57 -21.08
CA GLY A 36 1.72 14.08 -22.01
C GLY A 36 0.52 13.47 -21.29
N GLU A 37 -0.12 12.46 -21.89
CA GLU A 37 -1.24 11.74 -21.29
C GLU A 37 -0.77 10.63 -20.35
N GLN A 38 -1.52 10.42 -19.27
CA GLN A 38 -1.27 9.35 -18.31
C GLN A 38 -1.45 7.98 -18.96
N PRO A 39 -0.47 7.05 -18.85
CA PRO A 39 -0.65 5.73 -19.44
C PRO A 39 -1.66 4.87 -18.66
N LEU A 40 -2.72 4.48 -19.35
CA LEU A 40 -3.89 3.80 -18.75
C LEU A 40 -3.60 2.43 -18.17
N ARG A 41 -2.44 1.84 -18.51
CA ARG A 41 -2.01 0.55 -17.96
C ARG A 41 -1.75 0.62 -16.46
N TYR A 42 -1.26 1.76 -15.96
CA TYR A 42 -0.84 1.93 -14.57
C TYR A 42 -1.42 3.17 -13.88
N TRP A 43 -2.10 4.06 -14.61
CA TRP A 43 -2.98 5.07 -14.04
C TRP A 43 -4.41 4.54 -13.96
N LEU A 44 -4.72 3.87 -12.85
CA LEU A 44 -5.99 3.20 -12.61
C LEU A 44 -6.91 4.08 -11.76
N ASP A 45 -8.16 4.26 -12.20
CA ASP A 45 -9.19 4.92 -11.40
C ASP A 45 -9.41 4.22 -10.05
N ALA A 46 -9.77 5.01 -9.02
CA ALA A 46 -10.02 4.58 -7.66
C ALA A 46 -11.00 3.39 -7.56
N ALA A 47 -12.02 3.36 -8.43
CA ALA A 47 -12.97 2.26 -8.50
C ALA A 47 -12.33 0.94 -8.96
N GLU A 48 -11.43 1.00 -9.94
CA GLU A 48 -10.71 -0.17 -10.45
C GLU A 48 -9.66 -0.64 -9.44
N VAL A 49 -8.97 0.29 -8.79
CA VAL A 49 -8.04 -0.04 -7.69
C VAL A 49 -8.80 -0.74 -6.56
N THR A 50 -9.93 -0.18 -6.12
CA THR A 50 -10.79 -0.77 -5.08
C THR A 50 -11.25 -2.17 -5.47
N ARG A 51 -11.69 -2.38 -6.71
CA ARG A 51 -12.09 -3.69 -7.21
C ARG A 51 -10.94 -4.70 -7.16
N ARG A 52 -9.74 -4.32 -7.58
CA ARG A 52 -8.55 -5.20 -7.55
C ARG A 52 -8.11 -5.51 -6.13
N LEU A 53 -8.10 -4.52 -5.23
CA LEU A 53 -7.80 -4.74 -3.82
C LEU A 53 -8.79 -5.73 -3.20
N GLY A 54 -10.09 -5.61 -3.50
CA GLY A 54 -11.09 -6.58 -3.05
C GLY A 54 -10.83 -8.01 -3.53
N ILE A 55 -10.35 -8.19 -4.77
CA ILE A 55 -9.95 -9.51 -5.29
C ILE A 55 -8.74 -10.05 -4.53
N LEU A 56 -7.74 -9.21 -4.29
CA LEU A 56 -6.53 -9.60 -3.56
C LEU A 56 -6.84 -9.96 -2.11
N ASP A 57 -7.65 -9.15 -1.42
CA ASP A 57 -8.07 -9.41 -0.05
C ASP A 57 -8.88 -10.72 0.03
N ALA A 58 -9.76 -10.99 -0.93
CA ALA A 58 -10.49 -12.27 -0.99
C ALA A 58 -9.55 -13.48 -1.22
N HIS A 59 -8.48 -13.30 -1.98
CA HIS A 59 -7.53 -14.37 -2.28
C HIS A 59 -6.54 -14.63 -1.14
N TYR A 60 -6.01 -13.58 -0.52
CA TYR A 60 -4.94 -13.68 0.49
C TYR A 60 -5.44 -13.64 1.93
N GLY A 61 -6.66 -13.12 2.16
CA GLY A 61 -7.32 -13.12 3.47
C GLY A 61 -7.33 -14.48 4.17
N PRO A 62 -7.70 -15.59 3.48
CA PRO A 62 -7.68 -16.92 4.08
C PRO A 62 -6.30 -17.41 4.52
N ALA A 63 -5.22 -16.94 3.89
CA ALA A 63 -3.85 -17.24 4.29
C ALA A 63 -3.37 -16.36 5.46
N GLY A 64 -4.25 -15.49 5.97
CA GLY A 64 -3.99 -14.64 7.13
C GLY A 64 -3.33 -13.31 6.79
N PHE A 65 -3.29 -12.88 5.52
CA PHE A 65 -2.81 -11.54 5.15
C PHE A 65 -3.98 -10.56 5.05
N GLY A 66 -3.83 -9.36 5.62
CA GLY A 66 -4.89 -8.34 5.63
C GLY A 66 -4.37 -6.92 5.38
N ARG A 67 -5.30 -5.99 5.12
CA ARG A 67 -5.03 -4.57 4.83
C ARG A 67 -4.02 -4.38 3.69
N GLY A 68 -4.13 -5.15 2.60
CA GLY A 68 -3.16 -5.10 1.51
C GLY A 68 -1.75 -5.53 1.91
N GLY A 69 -1.64 -6.50 2.85
CA GLY A 69 -0.35 -7.01 3.35
C GLY A 69 0.24 -6.24 4.53
N ARG A 70 -0.42 -5.16 5.00
CA ARG A 70 0.04 -4.36 6.15
C ARG A 70 -0.27 -4.99 7.51
N SER A 71 -0.92 -6.14 7.53
CA SER A 71 -1.26 -6.87 8.75
C SER A 71 -1.35 -8.36 8.46
N HIS A 72 -1.15 -9.19 9.49
CA HIS A 72 -1.37 -10.62 9.38
C HIS A 72 -1.96 -11.22 10.66
N THR A 73 -2.58 -12.39 10.53
CA THR A 73 -3.06 -13.22 11.65
C THR A 73 -2.14 -14.42 11.92
N ILE A 74 -1.01 -14.52 11.21
CA ILE A 74 -0.03 -15.59 11.39
C ILE A 74 0.58 -15.52 12.79
N THR A 75 0.54 -16.63 13.51
CA THR A 75 1.20 -16.82 14.81
C THR A 75 2.41 -17.74 14.64
N PHE A 76 3.49 -17.45 15.35
CA PHE A 76 4.70 -18.26 15.35
C PHE A 76 4.88 -18.91 16.71
N ASP A 77 5.22 -20.20 16.72
CA ASP A 77 5.62 -20.87 17.95
C ASP A 77 6.93 -20.25 18.45
N THR A 78 7.01 -20.01 19.76
CA THR A 78 8.28 -19.66 20.39
C THR A 78 9.27 -20.79 20.18
N GLN A 79 10.49 -20.47 19.75
CA GLN A 79 11.54 -21.47 19.63
C GLN A 79 11.71 -22.22 20.96
N PRO A 80 11.85 -23.56 20.94
CA PRO A 80 12.13 -24.31 22.15
C PRO A 80 13.43 -23.79 22.75
N THR A 81 13.43 -23.54 24.07
CA THR A 81 14.64 -23.15 24.79
C THR A 81 15.72 -24.22 24.55
N PRO A 82 16.94 -23.84 24.13
CA PRO A 82 18.02 -24.80 23.95
C PRO A 82 18.23 -25.58 25.25
N ALA A 83 18.36 -26.90 25.17
CA ALA A 83 18.71 -27.71 26.33
C ALA A 83 20.05 -27.21 26.91
N ALA A 84 20.09 -27.01 28.23
CA ALA A 84 21.32 -26.64 28.92
C ALA A 84 22.39 -27.72 28.66
N VAL A 85 23.56 -27.29 28.17
CA VAL A 85 24.74 -28.13 27.93
C VAL A 85 25.47 -28.37 29.26
#